data_AF-A0A7Z6UTY8-F1
#
_entry.id   AF-A0A7Z6UTY8-F1
#
_cell.length_a   1.000
_cell.length_b   1.000
_cell.length_c   1.000
_cell.angle_alpha   90.00
_cell.angle_beta   90.00
_cell.angle_gamma   90.00
#
_symmetry.space_group_name_H-M   'P 1'
#
loop_
_entity.id
_entity.type
_entity.pdbx_description
1 polymer ?
#
loop_
_entity_poly.entity_id
_entity_poly.type
_entity_poly.pdbx_seq_one_letter_code
_entity_poly.pdbx_strand_id
1 'polypeptide(L)'
;MTTTLSSREFNQDTSGAKKAANEGPVFITDRGRPAHVLLCIEDYLKLTGSAASIADMLIMPTDIDIEFEPQRAVITPRQVDLS
;
A
#
# COMPACT_ATOMS: atom_id res chain seq x y z
N MET A 1 -5.61 -10.61 13.44
CA MET A 1 -5.41 -10.41 14.89
C MET A 1 -4.13 -9.61 15.08
N THR A 2 -3.99 -8.83 16.15
CA THR A 2 -2.73 -8.13 16.46
C THR A 2 -1.91 -8.97 17.44
N THR A 3 -0.68 -9.31 17.08
CA THR A 3 0.23 -10.09 17.93
C THR A 3 1.12 -9.13 18.71
N THR A 4 1.32 -9.39 20.00
CA THR A 4 2.25 -8.62 20.84
C THR A 4 3.27 -9.56 21.45
N LEU A 5 4.55 -9.20 21.34
CA LEU A 5 5.69 -9.93 21.87
C LEU A 5 6.52 -9.00 22.76
N SER A 6 7.17 -9.54 23.78
CA SER A 6 8.29 -8.88 24.43
C SER A 6 9.52 -8.91 23.52
N SER A 7 10.46 -7.98 23.77
CA SER A 7 11.77 -7.99 23.11
C SER A 7 12.50 -9.33 23.27
N ARG A 8 12.31 -10.02 24.41
CA ARG A 8 12.90 -11.33 24.66
C ARG A 8 12.27 -12.42 23.77
N GLU A 9 10.94 -12.46 23.68
CA GLU A 9 10.22 -13.42 22.83
C GLU A 9 10.56 -13.22 21.35
N PHE A 10 10.61 -11.96 20.89
CA PHE A 10 11.03 -11.64 19.52
C PHE A 10 12.45 -12.13 19.19
N ASN A 11 13.40 -11.93 20.12
CA ASN A 11 14.78 -12.39 19.94
C ASN A 11 14.92 -13.91 20.04
N GLN A 12 14.03 -14.59 20.75
CA GLN A 12 14.04 -16.04 20.90
C GLN A 12 13.40 -16.76 19.70
N ASP A 13 12.34 -16.20 19.11
CA ASP A 13 11.68 -16.74 17.92
C ASP A 13 11.38 -15.65 16.87
N THR A 14 12.45 -15.14 16.27
CA THR A 14 12.36 -14.17 15.18
C THR A 14 11.66 -14.75 13.94
N SER A 15 11.74 -16.07 13.76
CA SER A 15 11.11 -16.75 12.62
C SER A 15 9.58 -16.77 12.74
N GLY A 16 9.06 -17.07 13.94
CA GLY A 16 7.64 -17.02 14.25
C GLY A 16 7.11 -15.59 14.19
N ALA A 17 7.86 -14.61 14.69
CA ALA A 17 7.50 -13.19 14.57
C ALA A 17 7.34 -12.75 13.10
N LYS A 18 8.25 -13.16 12.20
CA LYS A 18 8.12 -12.90 10.75
C LYS A 18 6.90 -13.57 10.14
N LYS A 19 6.58 -14.81 10.53
CA LYS A 19 5.37 -15.50 10.07
C LYS A 19 4.10 -14.79 10.53
N ALA A 20 4.05 -14.41 11.81
CA ALA A 20 2.94 -13.64 12.38
C ALA A 20 2.78 -12.28 11.68
N ALA A 21 3.89 -11.64 11.27
CA ALA A 21 3.86 -10.38 10.53
C ALA A 21 3.20 -10.47 9.14
N ASN A 22 3.01 -11.68 8.59
CA ASN A 22 2.25 -11.88 7.36
C ASN A 22 0.72 -11.87 7.60
N GLU A 23 0.27 -12.04 8.85
CA GLU A 23 -1.14 -12.01 9.23
C GLU A 23 -1.58 -10.65 9.80
N GLY A 24 -0.61 -9.79 10.13
CA GLY A 24 -0.82 -8.44 10.64
C GLY A 24 0.37 -7.89 11.43
N PRO A 25 0.29 -6.65 11.92
CA PRO A 25 1.36 -6.03 12.69
C PRO A 25 1.68 -6.79 13.98
N VAL A 26 2.99 -6.98 14.23
CA VAL A 26 3.51 -7.54 15.47
C VAL A 26 4.13 -6.42 16.30
N PHE A 27 3.56 -6.15 17.47
CA PHE A 27 4.09 -5.15 18.40
C PHE A 27 5.16 -5.78 19.29
N ILE A 28 6.30 -5.12 19.40
CA ILE A 28 7.41 -5.54 20.25
C ILE A 28 7.49 -4.59 21.43
N THR A 29 7.44 -5.14 22.64
CA THR A 29 7.41 -4.36 23.87
C THR A 29 8.77 -4.38 24.59
N ASP A 30 9.06 -3.27 25.27
CA ASP A 30 10.07 -3.18 26.32
C ASP A 30 9.40 -2.76 27.62
N ARG A 31 9.65 -3.50 28.71
CA ARG A 31 9.05 -3.30 30.03
C ARG A 31 7.52 -3.09 29.99
N GLY A 32 6.83 -3.84 29.12
CA GLY A 32 5.37 -3.82 28.97
C GLY A 32 4.82 -2.67 28.12
N ARG A 33 5.67 -1.83 27.50
CA ARG A 33 5.25 -0.76 26.60
C ARG A 33 5.67 -1.06 25.17
N PRO A 34 4.82 -0.87 24.15
CA PRO A 34 5.22 -0.98 22.75
C PRO A 34 6.40 -0.05 22.46
N ALA A 35 7.47 -0.61 21.91
CA ALA A 35 8.69 0.10 21.55
C ALA A 35 8.94 0.04 20.04
N HIS A 36 8.61 -1.09 19.40
CA HIS A 36 8.74 -1.30 17.96
C HIS A 36 7.53 -2.02 17.40
N VAL A 37 7.37 -1.97 16.07
CA VAL A 37 6.42 -2.79 15.33
C VAL A 37 7.14 -3.47 14.17
N LEU A 38 6.82 -4.73 13.91
CA LEU A 38 7.25 -5.47 12.73
C LEU A 38 6.07 -5.62 11.77
N LEU A 39 6.32 -5.32 10.50
CA LEU A 39 5.39 -5.46 9.38
C LEU A 39 6.06 -6.28 8.27
N CYS A 40 5.26 -6.97 7.46
CA CYS A 40 5.74 -7.42 6.16
C CYS A 40 6.05 -6.19 5.28
N ILE A 41 6.94 -6.35 4.30
CA ILE A 41 7.37 -5.22 3.46
C ILE A 41 6.21 -4.65 2.64
N GLU A 42 5.27 -5.49 2.20
CA GLU A 42 4.09 -5.05 1.43
C GLU A 42 3.20 -4.11 2.23
N ASP A 43 2.93 -4.42 3.50
CA ASP A 43 2.10 -3.59 4.36
C ASP A 43 2.81 -2.29 4.75
N TYR A 44 4.13 -2.33 4.93
CA TYR A 44 4.93 -1.12 5.11
C TYR A 44 4.86 -0.20 3.87
N LEU A 45 4.98 -0.75 2.66
CA LEU A 45 4.90 0.03 1.43
C LEU A 45 3.50 0.64 1.20
N LYS A 46 2.44 -0.13 1.48
CA LYS A 46 1.06 0.38 1.48
C LYS A 46 0.88 1.51 2.47
N LEU A 47 1.39 1.36 3.70
CA LEU A 47 1.27 2.37 4.76
C LEU A 47 2.03 3.66 4.42
N THR A 48 3.22 3.55 3.84
CA THR A 48 4.06 4.70 3.48
C THR A 48 3.63 5.38 2.18
N GLY A 49 2.59 4.87 1.50
CA GLY A 49 2.18 5.40 0.19
C GLY A 49 3.26 5.20 -0.89
N SER A 50 4.19 4.26 -0.67
CA SER A 50 5.25 3.92 -1.64
C SER A 50 4.74 3.00 -2.76
N ALA A 51 3.44 2.70 -2.79
CA ALA A 51 2.81 2.22 -4.01
C ALA A 51 2.95 3.30 -5.08
N ALA A 52 3.28 2.94 -6.32
CA ALA A 52 3.48 3.88 -7.42
C ALA A 52 2.34 4.91 -7.44
N SER A 53 2.67 6.20 -7.59
CA SER A 53 1.65 7.23 -7.70
C SER A 53 0.74 6.89 -8.88
N ILE A 54 -0.56 7.12 -8.75
CA ILE A 54 -1.48 7.01 -9.89
C ILE A 54 -0.99 7.90 -11.05
N ALA A 55 -0.39 9.05 -10.73
CA ALA A 55 0.23 9.91 -11.72
C ALA A 55 1.42 9.23 -12.41
N ASP A 56 2.29 8.54 -11.66
CA ASP A 56 3.42 7.79 -12.22
C ASP A 56 2.96 6.60 -13.06
N MET A 57 1.86 5.94 -12.67
CA MET A 57 1.31 4.81 -13.42
C MET A 57 0.60 5.22 -14.72
N LEU A 58 0.04 6.43 -14.76
CA LEU A 58 -0.68 6.97 -15.92
C LEU A 58 0.17 7.89 -16.79
N ILE A 59 1.42 8.15 -16.42
CA ILE A 59 2.29 9.02 -17.20
C ILE A 59 2.59 8.35 -18.55
N MET A 60 2.31 9.07 -19.63
CA MET A 60 2.76 8.67 -20.95
C MET A 60 4.25 9.05 -21.07
N PRO A 61 5.15 8.09 -21.37
CA PRO A 61 6.56 8.40 -21.60
C PRO A 61 6.71 9.41 -22.75
N THR A 62 7.59 10.40 -22.58
CA THR A 62 7.76 11.52 -23.52
C THR A 62 8.25 11.12 -24.91
N ASP A 63 8.82 9.93 -25.02
CA ASP A 63 9.57 9.49 -26.21
C ASP A 63 8.79 8.46 -27.04
N ILE A 64 7.50 8.22 -26.69
CA ILE A 64 6.64 7.34 -27.44
C ILE A 64 5.88 8.15 -28.48
N ASP A 65 6.23 7.95 -29.74
CA ASP A 65 5.44 8.38 -30.88
C ASP A 65 4.31 7.36 -31.11
N ILE A 66 3.09 7.74 -30.74
CA ILE A 66 1.89 6.94 -30.97
C ILE A 66 1.13 7.59 -32.12
N GLU A 67 0.85 6.83 -33.18
CA GLU A 67 -0.08 7.23 -34.24
C GLU A 67 -1.50 7.28 -33.66
N PHE A 68 -1.84 8.45 -33.08
CA PHE A 68 -3.12 8.70 -32.44
C PHE A 68 -3.97 9.59 -33.34
N GLU A 69 -4.92 8.97 -34.04
CA GLU A 69 -5.91 9.65 -34.88
C GLU A 69 -7.28 9.62 -34.18
N PRO A 70 -7.56 10.57 -33.24
CA PRO A 70 -8.83 10.57 -32.53
C PRO A 70 -9.98 10.86 -33.47
N GLN A 71 -11.03 10.06 -33.39
CA GLN A 71 -12.28 10.39 -34.09
C GLN A 71 -12.91 11.64 -33.48
N ARG A 72 -13.54 12.44 -34.35
CA ARG A 72 -14.27 13.63 -33.91
C ARG A 72 -15.43 13.22 -33.02
N ALA A 73 -15.39 13.62 -31.75
CA ALA A 73 -16.51 13.40 -30.84
C ALA A 73 -17.76 14.17 -31.32
N VAL A 74 -18.87 13.46 -31.46
CA VAL A 74 -20.20 14.07 -31.65
C VAL A 74 -20.85 14.15 -30.27
N ILE A 75 -20.90 15.35 -29.72
CA ILE A 75 -21.51 15.59 -28.40
C ILE A 75 -22.97 15.96 -28.62
N THR A 76 -23.87 15.03 -28.34
CA THR A 76 -25.32 15.29 -28.31
C THR A 76 -25.71 15.82 -26.93
N PRO A 77 -26.25 17.04 -26.82
CA PRO A 77 -26.71 17.54 -25.53
C PRO A 77 -27.89 16.69 -25.05
N ARG A 78 -27.79 16.14 -23.83
CA ARG A 78 -28.92 15.53 -23.13
C ARG A 78 -29.49 16.52 -22.12
N GLN A 79 -30.79 16.45 -21.86
CA GLN A 79 -31.36 17.19 -20.72
C GLN A 79 -30.76 16.68 -19.41
N VAL A 80 -30.54 17.63 -18.49
CA VAL A 80 -30.15 17.33 -17.11
C VAL A 80 -31.36 16.78 -16.37
N ASP A 81 -31.18 15.64 -15.72
CA ASP A 81 -32.17 15.09 -14.79
C ASP A 81 -31.96 15.76 -13.43
N LEU A 82 -33.00 16.44 -12.93
CA LEU A 82 -33.00 17.19 -11.68
C LEU A 82 -34.04 16.62 -10.68
N SER A 83 -34.50 15.39 -10.92
CA SER A 83 -35.45 14.70 -10.04
C SER A 83 -34.83 14.17 -8.75
#